data_AF-E3KNE3-F1
#
_entry.id   AF-E3KNE3-F1
#
_cell.length_a   1.000
_cell.length_b   1.000
_cell.length_c   1.000
_cell.angle_alpha   90.00
_cell.angle_beta   90.00
_cell.angle_gamma   90.00
#
_symmetry.space_group_name_H-M   'P 1'
#
loop_
_entity.id
_entity.type
_entity.pdbx_description
1 polymer ?
#
loop_
_entity_poly.entity_id
_entity_poly.type
_entity_poly.pdbx_seq_one_letter_code
_entity_poly.pdbx_strand_id
1 'polypeptide(L)'
;MVKTLKNGKAPSNVQILNKTLSSIIPPSTSHFSRCLASFCRLVLHIEKLEEQNWQTSPSEEQIQLAKNLPLTITSHPIQSRIKLSPAKPHVLHGISLDCQDLFLADLKASNFPKPTFAWNQPWESHWNQIFSNFVLKHWNHCYKYGAFSNFPMNSSHKTSRNATAVLKRWFEGKRNDIRQNKYSVDSVKKKAMQVKKSKWRKQKFIQLSHNRTEVLTLLGLPDEQRDLFSEPTCCSDTEQTPDANFHRVQCPWRSTLFTELGYQIDKFSEKNKAEQLGKKYYTHSTSIWSLRERSDFQEKIVNVPLELPRNCYHPTFLASLNETDINALRMKEEIDIEAIIKQVSTE
;
A
#
# COMPACT_ATOMS: atom_id res chain seq x y z
N MET A 1 34.30 18.27 7.07
CA MET A 1 32.85 18.08 6.87
C MET A 1 32.27 17.49 8.16
N VAL A 2 31.76 18.33 9.05
CA VAL A 2 31.23 17.89 10.36
C VAL A 2 29.88 17.24 10.12
N LYS A 3 29.78 15.92 10.32
CA LYS A 3 28.48 15.23 10.36
C LYS A 3 27.69 15.83 11.52
N THR A 4 26.69 16.65 11.22
CA THR A 4 25.75 17.19 12.19
C THR A 4 25.13 16.02 12.95
N LEU A 5 25.47 15.90 14.23
CA LEU A 5 24.84 14.95 15.14
C LEU A 5 23.35 15.29 15.17
N LYS A 6 22.50 14.41 14.62
CA LYS A 6 21.05 14.54 14.77
C LYS A 6 20.77 14.53 16.27
N ASN A 7 20.17 15.62 16.78
CA ASN A 7 19.70 15.74 18.16
C ASN A 7 19.12 14.40 18.63
N GLY A 8 19.71 13.78 19.65
CA GLY A 8 19.37 12.45 20.17
C GLY A 8 18.00 12.35 20.84
N LYS A 9 17.04 13.18 20.44
CA LYS A 9 15.67 13.15 20.94
C LYS A 9 14.95 11.90 20.44
N ALA A 10 14.21 11.25 21.32
CA ALA A 10 13.35 10.14 20.96
C ALA A 10 12.34 10.56 19.87
N PRO A 11 11.92 9.65 18.97
CA PRO A 11 10.95 9.96 17.92
C PRO A 11 9.66 10.55 18.50
N SER A 12 9.29 11.76 18.06
CA SER A 12 8.12 12.48 18.59
C SER A 12 6.79 12.04 17.97
N ASN A 13 6.82 11.31 16.85
CA ASN A 13 5.61 10.77 16.21
C ASN A 13 5.89 9.46 15.46
N VAL A 14 4.83 8.76 15.05
CA VAL A 14 4.88 7.45 14.39
C VAL A 14 5.62 7.48 13.05
N GLN A 15 5.55 8.59 12.30
CA GLN A 15 6.26 8.72 11.02
C GLN A 15 7.78 8.78 11.23
N ILE A 16 8.24 9.55 12.21
CA ILE A 16 9.65 9.63 12.59
C ILE A 16 10.12 8.29 13.15
N LEU A 17 9.32 7.64 14.01
CA LEU A 17 9.63 6.31 14.53
C LEU A 17 9.81 5.30 13.39
N ASN A 18 8.88 5.28 12.42
CA ASN A 18 8.95 4.39 11.26
C ASN A 18 10.20 4.66 10.41
N LYS A 19 10.54 5.92 10.16
CA LYS A 19 11.74 6.32 9.40
C LYS A 19 13.04 5.94 10.11
N THR A 20 13.08 6.07 11.43
CA THR A 20 14.25 5.65 12.22
C THR A 20 14.39 4.13 12.20
N LEU A 21 13.30 3.42 12.48
CA LEU A 21 13.30 1.96 12.55
C LEU A 21 13.53 1.29 11.19
N SER A 22 13.12 1.90 10.07
CA SER A 22 13.24 1.29 8.74
C SER A 22 14.67 0.98 8.33
N SER A 23 15.67 1.63 8.94
CA SER A 23 17.09 1.36 8.71
C SER A 23 17.68 0.27 9.61
N ILE A 24 16.96 -0.15 10.66
CA ILE A 24 17.48 -1.00 11.75
C ILE A 24 16.74 -2.34 11.81
N ILE A 25 15.47 -2.38 11.42
CA ILE A 25 14.61 -3.56 11.55
C ILE A 25 14.07 -3.99 10.18
N PRO A 26 13.64 -5.24 10.03
CA PRO A 26 13.07 -5.72 8.78
C PRO A 26 11.92 -4.84 8.28
N PRO A 27 11.79 -4.66 6.94
CA PRO A 27 10.70 -3.87 6.38
C PRO A 27 9.35 -4.47 6.78
N SER A 28 8.31 -3.63 6.83
CA SER A 28 6.94 -4.06 7.18
C SER A 28 6.39 -5.12 6.21
N THR A 29 6.90 -5.15 4.99
CA THR A 29 6.56 -6.11 3.93
C THR A 29 7.29 -7.45 4.05
N SER A 30 8.34 -7.55 4.88
CA SER A 30 9.07 -8.81 5.07
C SER A 30 8.20 -9.89 5.71
N HIS A 31 8.48 -11.16 5.40
CA HIS A 31 7.77 -12.30 6.01
C HIS A 31 7.88 -12.31 7.54
N PHE A 32 8.99 -11.85 8.11
CA PHE A 32 9.17 -11.69 9.56
C PHE A 32 8.15 -10.71 10.14
N SER A 33 8.10 -9.49 9.61
CA SER A 33 7.15 -8.45 10.06
C SER A 33 5.70 -8.86 9.83
N ARG A 34 5.40 -9.47 8.68
CA ARG A 34 4.06 -9.95 8.33
C ARG A 34 3.59 -11.06 9.27
N CYS A 35 4.46 -12.00 9.61
CA CYS A 35 4.14 -13.07 10.54
C CYS A 35 3.82 -12.53 11.94
N LEU A 36 4.67 -11.65 12.48
CA LEU A 36 4.41 -11.07 13.80
C LEU A 36 3.10 -10.26 13.80
N ALA A 37 2.84 -9.51 12.73
CA ALA A 37 1.58 -8.79 12.57
C ALA A 37 0.36 -9.73 12.43
N SER A 38 0.51 -10.88 11.75
CA SER A 38 -0.53 -11.91 11.67
C SER A 38 -0.78 -12.55 13.02
N PHE A 39 0.28 -12.87 13.78
CA PHE A 39 0.17 -13.43 15.12
C PHE A 39 -0.51 -12.45 16.09
N CYS A 40 -0.17 -11.15 16.02
CA CYS A 40 -0.85 -10.13 16.83
C CYS A 40 -2.36 -10.06 16.52
N ARG A 41 -2.74 -10.17 15.24
CA ARG A 41 -4.17 -10.22 14.87
C ARG A 41 -4.85 -11.47 15.41
N LEU A 42 -4.18 -12.62 15.33
CA LEU A 42 -4.68 -13.88 15.88
C LEU A 42 -4.96 -13.77 17.40
N VAL A 43 -3.96 -13.35 18.19
CA VAL A 43 -4.10 -13.32 19.66
C VAL A 43 -5.05 -12.23 20.17
N LEU A 44 -5.26 -11.19 19.38
CA LEU A 44 -6.26 -10.14 19.64
C LEU A 44 -7.62 -10.45 19.01
N HIS A 45 -7.76 -11.59 18.32
CA HIS A 45 -8.97 -12.02 17.64
C HIS A 45 -9.52 -10.96 16.66
N ILE A 46 -8.65 -10.44 15.79
CA ILE A 46 -8.98 -9.43 14.78
C ILE A 46 -9.35 -10.13 13.46
N GLU A 47 -10.61 -10.51 13.29
CA GLU A 47 -11.09 -11.08 12.03
C GLU A 47 -11.26 -10.00 10.97
N LYS A 48 -11.93 -8.91 11.35
CA LYS A 48 -12.12 -7.72 10.52
C LYS A 48 -11.62 -6.47 11.21
N LEU A 49 -11.11 -5.52 10.44
CA LEU A 49 -10.51 -4.30 11.01
C LEU A 49 -11.56 -3.34 11.56
N GLU A 50 -12.76 -3.36 11.00
CA GLU A 50 -13.93 -2.59 11.41
C GLU A 50 -14.58 -3.05 12.72
N GLU A 51 -14.26 -4.27 13.19
CA GLU A 51 -14.71 -4.74 14.49
C GLU A 51 -14.05 -3.90 15.59
N GLN A 52 -14.84 -3.35 16.51
CA GLN A 52 -14.34 -2.43 17.55
C GLN A 52 -13.91 -3.15 18.83
N ASN A 53 -14.28 -4.42 19.00
CA ASN A 53 -14.00 -5.22 20.18
C ASN A 53 -12.51 -5.25 20.57
N TRP A 54 -11.60 -5.43 19.61
CA TRP A 54 -10.16 -5.48 19.85
C TRP A 54 -9.53 -4.10 20.14
N GLN A 55 -10.25 -3.01 19.83
CA GLN A 55 -9.82 -1.63 20.09
C GLN A 55 -10.09 -1.20 21.53
N THR A 56 -10.87 -1.99 22.29
CA THR A 56 -11.23 -1.70 23.67
C THR A 56 -10.04 -1.92 24.60
N SER A 57 -9.53 -0.82 25.15
CA SER A 57 -8.50 -0.83 26.21
C SER A 57 -9.01 -1.54 27.47
N PRO A 58 -8.12 -2.03 28.36
CA PRO A 58 -8.53 -2.50 29.68
C PRO A 58 -9.13 -1.36 30.51
N SER A 59 -10.00 -1.69 31.46
CA SER A 59 -10.52 -0.71 32.42
C SER A 59 -9.40 -0.24 33.37
N GLU A 60 -9.60 0.90 34.02
CA GLU A 60 -8.62 1.40 35.00
C GLU A 60 -8.40 0.38 36.14
N GLU A 61 -9.47 -0.27 36.63
CA GLU A 61 -9.38 -1.34 37.62
C GLU A 61 -8.48 -2.50 37.18
N GLN A 62 -8.62 -2.94 35.92
CA GLN A 62 -7.77 -3.98 35.34
C GLN A 62 -6.31 -3.52 35.26
N ILE A 63 -6.08 -2.27 34.85
CA ILE A 63 -4.73 -1.68 34.81
C ILE A 63 -4.10 -1.67 36.20
N GLN A 64 -4.85 -1.28 37.23
CA GLN A 64 -4.35 -1.26 38.61
C GLN A 64 -4.04 -2.68 39.12
N LEU A 65 -4.91 -3.65 38.84
CA LEU A 65 -4.66 -5.06 39.18
C LEU A 65 -3.36 -5.56 38.54
N ALA A 66 -3.12 -5.21 37.27
CA ALA A 66 -1.92 -5.62 36.55
C ALA A 66 -0.63 -4.93 37.05
N LYS A 67 -0.69 -3.75 37.67
CA LYS A 67 0.50 -3.10 38.25
C LYS A 67 1.18 -3.96 39.32
N ASN A 68 0.39 -4.77 40.02
CA ASN A 68 0.88 -5.67 41.07
C ASN A 68 1.43 -6.99 40.51
N LEU A 69 1.22 -7.28 39.23
CA LEU A 69 1.75 -8.48 38.59
C LEU A 69 3.25 -8.28 38.26
N PRO A 70 4.14 -9.20 38.68
CA PRO A 70 5.55 -9.08 38.34
C PRO A 70 5.78 -9.46 36.87
N LEU A 71 6.78 -8.86 36.21
CA LEU A 71 7.16 -9.22 34.83
C LEU A 71 7.55 -10.69 34.67
N THR A 72 7.98 -11.35 35.76
CA THR A 72 8.41 -12.75 35.79
C THR A 72 7.30 -13.74 35.42
N ILE A 73 6.02 -13.36 35.50
CA ILE A 73 4.90 -14.21 35.04
C ILE A 73 5.05 -14.61 33.56
N THR A 74 5.70 -13.75 32.77
CA THR A 74 5.94 -13.98 31.34
C THR A 74 7.02 -15.04 31.09
N SER A 75 7.78 -15.42 32.12
CA SER A 75 8.87 -16.40 32.03
C SER A 75 8.44 -17.85 32.36
N HIS A 76 7.21 -18.06 32.84
CA HIS A 76 6.70 -19.41 33.09
C HIS A 76 6.72 -20.28 31.82
N PRO A 77 7.10 -21.56 31.88
CA PRO A 77 7.15 -22.40 30.69
C PRO A 77 5.75 -22.61 30.10
N ILE A 78 5.64 -22.60 28.77
CA ILE A 78 4.41 -22.99 28.08
C ILE A 78 4.24 -24.50 28.25
N GLN A 79 3.17 -24.92 28.93
CA GLN A 79 2.98 -26.31 29.37
C GLN A 79 2.61 -27.30 28.23
N SER A 80 2.50 -26.83 26.98
CA SER A 80 2.09 -27.64 25.84
C SER A 80 3.27 -28.18 25.03
N ARG A 81 3.17 -29.46 24.66
CA ARG A 81 4.05 -30.15 23.69
C ARG A 81 3.34 -30.40 22.34
N ILE A 82 2.24 -29.71 22.07
CA ILE A 82 1.47 -29.90 20.83
C ILE A 82 2.37 -29.60 19.63
N LYS A 83 2.46 -30.56 18.70
CA LYS A 83 3.10 -30.33 17.41
C LYS A 83 2.19 -29.41 16.61
N LEU A 84 2.53 -28.14 16.55
CA LEU A 84 1.77 -27.14 15.82
C LEU A 84 1.93 -27.39 14.33
N SER A 85 0.85 -27.83 13.68
CA SER A 85 0.85 -27.95 12.22
C SER A 85 0.59 -26.58 11.61
N PRO A 86 1.22 -26.25 10.48
CA PRO A 86 0.90 -25.01 9.80
C PRO A 86 -0.56 -25.03 9.35
N ALA A 87 -1.25 -23.91 9.55
CA ALA A 87 -2.60 -23.77 9.06
C ALA A 87 -2.61 -23.83 7.53
N LYS A 88 -3.72 -24.32 6.95
CA LYS A 88 -3.91 -24.28 5.50
C LYS A 88 -3.75 -22.83 5.01
N PRO A 89 -3.24 -22.59 3.78
CA PRO A 89 -2.96 -21.24 3.26
C PRO A 89 -4.14 -20.27 3.28
N HIS A 90 -5.37 -20.79 3.36
CA HIS A 90 -6.62 -20.03 3.36
C HIS A 90 -7.22 -19.78 4.76
N VAL A 91 -6.59 -20.26 5.83
CA VAL A 91 -7.04 -20.00 7.20
C VAL A 91 -6.70 -18.56 7.57
N LEU A 92 -7.58 -17.92 8.34
CA LEU A 92 -7.42 -16.56 8.84
C LEU A 92 -6.01 -16.38 9.45
N HIS A 93 -5.30 -15.35 8.98
CA HIS A 93 -3.91 -15.00 9.34
C HIS A 93 -2.80 -15.99 8.94
N GLY A 94 -3.12 -17.18 8.41
CA GLY A 94 -2.15 -18.18 7.97
C GLY A 94 -1.39 -18.87 9.11
N ILE A 95 -1.95 -18.87 10.32
CA ILE A 95 -1.39 -19.42 11.56
C ILE A 95 -2.45 -20.32 12.24
N SER A 96 -2.05 -21.42 12.89
CA SER A 96 -3.00 -22.32 13.59
C SER A 96 -3.71 -21.61 14.74
N LEU A 97 -5.01 -21.91 14.93
CA LEU A 97 -5.78 -21.45 16.10
C LEU A 97 -5.23 -22.02 17.41
N ASP A 98 -4.55 -23.16 17.39
CA ASP A 98 -3.88 -23.74 18.56
C ASP A 98 -2.89 -22.72 19.20
N CYS A 99 -2.25 -21.87 18.40
CA CYS A 99 -1.39 -20.81 18.91
C CYS A 99 -2.15 -19.78 19.75
N GLN A 100 -3.41 -19.50 19.39
CA GLN A 100 -4.28 -18.62 20.16
C GLN A 100 -4.71 -19.29 21.47
N ASP A 101 -5.11 -20.56 21.39
CA ASP A 101 -5.58 -21.31 22.56
C ASP A 101 -4.47 -21.43 23.63
N LEU A 102 -3.24 -21.71 23.20
CA LEU A 102 -2.07 -21.73 24.08
C LEU A 102 -1.78 -20.38 24.72
N PHE A 103 -1.90 -19.30 23.94
CA PHE A 103 -1.71 -17.94 24.43
C PHE A 103 -2.75 -17.58 25.49
N LEU A 104 -4.03 -17.86 25.24
CA LEU A 104 -5.12 -17.57 26.16
C LEU A 104 -5.05 -18.41 27.44
N ALA A 105 -4.67 -19.69 27.32
CA ALA A 105 -4.49 -20.57 28.47
C ALA A 105 -3.38 -20.06 29.40
N ASP A 106 -2.24 -19.62 28.85
CA ASP A 106 -1.11 -19.11 29.61
C ASP A 106 -1.41 -17.74 30.26
N LEU A 107 -2.14 -16.85 29.57
CA LEU A 107 -2.63 -15.60 30.16
C LEU A 107 -3.56 -15.87 31.34
N LYS A 108 -4.49 -16.81 31.20
CA LYS A 108 -5.43 -17.20 32.27
C LYS A 108 -4.68 -17.79 33.46
N ALA A 109 -3.75 -18.70 33.23
CA ALA A 109 -2.92 -19.29 34.29
C ALA A 109 -2.05 -18.24 35.02
N SER A 110 -1.66 -17.18 34.32
CA SER A 110 -0.89 -16.06 34.87
C SER A 110 -1.76 -14.97 35.52
N ASN A 111 -3.08 -15.18 35.63
CA ASN A 111 -4.05 -14.19 36.12
C ASN A 111 -3.98 -12.84 35.38
N PHE A 112 -3.61 -12.84 34.09
CA PHE A 112 -3.60 -11.62 33.31
C PHE A 112 -5.03 -11.24 32.89
N PRO A 113 -5.54 -10.04 33.21
CA PRO A 113 -6.99 -9.82 33.23
C PRO A 113 -7.68 -9.83 31.87
N LYS A 114 -6.98 -9.41 30.81
CA LYS A 114 -7.60 -9.23 29.49
C LYS A 114 -6.57 -9.38 28.37
N PRO A 115 -6.84 -10.17 27.31
CA PRO A 115 -5.90 -10.35 26.20
C PRO A 115 -5.94 -9.16 25.22
N THR A 116 -5.51 -7.97 25.66
CA THR A 116 -5.47 -6.77 24.81
C THR A 116 -4.32 -5.84 25.19
N PHE A 117 -3.97 -4.92 24.28
CA PHE A 117 -3.11 -3.80 24.61
C PHE A 117 -3.89 -2.69 25.32
N ALA A 118 -3.22 -1.96 26.21
CA ALA A 118 -3.71 -0.69 26.70
C ALA A 118 -3.40 0.39 25.66
N TRP A 119 -4.30 0.55 24.67
CA TRP A 119 -4.12 1.43 23.52
C TRP A 119 -4.01 2.92 23.92
N ASN A 120 -4.61 3.32 25.04
CA ASN A 120 -4.47 4.67 25.59
C ASN A 120 -3.10 4.90 26.26
N GLN A 121 -2.44 3.86 26.74
CA GLN A 121 -1.14 3.92 27.43
C GLN A 121 0.04 3.85 26.45
N PRO A 122 1.23 4.38 26.80
CA PRO A 122 2.44 4.22 26.00
C PRO A 122 2.90 2.76 25.95
N TRP A 123 3.76 2.44 24.98
CA TRP A 123 4.41 1.13 24.87
C TRP A 123 5.11 0.73 26.18
N GLU A 124 5.76 1.68 26.83
CA GLU A 124 6.55 1.52 28.06
C GLU A 124 5.70 1.27 29.31
N SER A 125 4.37 1.38 29.23
CA SER A 125 3.49 1.08 30.37
C SER A 125 3.62 -0.37 30.81
N HIS A 126 3.50 -0.61 32.12
CA HIS A 126 3.64 -1.94 32.71
C HIS A 126 2.73 -2.98 32.06
N TRP A 127 1.46 -2.63 31.82
CA TRP A 127 0.50 -3.46 31.10
C TRP A 127 1.03 -3.87 29.71
N ASN A 128 1.45 -2.91 28.90
CA ASN A 128 1.90 -3.16 27.54
C ASN A 128 3.23 -3.92 27.52
N GLN A 129 4.11 -3.74 28.50
CA GLN A 129 5.34 -4.54 28.64
C GLN A 129 5.02 -6.01 28.95
N ILE A 130 4.15 -6.29 29.93
CA ILE A 130 3.73 -7.67 30.24
C ILE A 130 3.07 -8.32 29.03
N PHE A 131 2.09 -7.64 28.43
CA PHE A 131 1.35 -8.20 27.30
C PHE A 131 2.26 -8.45 26.09
N SER A 132 3.17 -7.51 25.80
CA SER A 132 4.15 -7.68 24.71
C SER A 132 5.08 -8.87 24.95
N ASN A 133 5.50 -9.10 26.20
CA ASN A 133 6.33 -10.24 26.55
C ASN A 133 5.57 -11.57 26.36
N PHE A 134 4.28 -11.65 26.72
CA PHE A 134 3.46 -12.82 26.38
C PHE A 134 3.36 -13.02 24.87
N VAL A 135 3.10 -11.97 24.09
CA VAL A 135 3.02 -12.05 22.62
C VAL A 135 4.34 -12.60 22.05
N LEU A 136 5.48 -12.07 22.46
CA LEU A 136 6.79 -12.50 21.95
C LEU A 136 7.17 -13.92 22.42
N LYS A 137 6.82 -14.28 23.66
CA LYS A 137 7.00 -15.63 24.22
C LYS A 137 6.26 -16.67 23.36
N HIS A 138 4.97 -16.46 23.12
CA HIS A 138 4.16 -17.39 22.34
C HIS A 138 4.48 -17.36 20.84
N TRP A 139 4.82 -16.19 20.29
CA TRP A 139 5.30 -16.10 18.91
C TRP A 139 6.56 -16.95 18.70
N ASN A 140 7.55 -16.84 19.60
CA ASN A 140 8.77 -17.65 19.54
C ASN A 140 8.48 -19.15 19.72
N HIS A 141 7.54 -19.51 20.59
CA HIS A 141 7.11 -20.90 20.77
C HIS A 141 6.48 -21.45 19.49
N CYS A 142 5.46 -20.78 18.95
CA CYS A 142 4.81 -21.15 17.70
C CYS A 142 5.79 -21.27 16.53
N TYR A 143 6.79 -20.38 16.44
CA TYR A 143 7.86 -20.48 15.46
C TYR A 143 8.69 -21.77 15.63
N LYS A 144 9.15 -22.07 16.85
CA LYS A 144 9.97 -23.26 17.14
C LYS A 144 9.25 -24.58 16.81
N TYR A 145 7.93 -24.60 16.96
CA TYR A 145 7.11 -25.79 16.70
C TYR A 145 6.49 -25.81 15.31
N GLY A 146 6.90 -24.93 14.39
CA GLY A 146 6.56 -25.03 12.96
C GLY A 146 5.25 -24.35 12.53
N ALA A 147 4.57 -23.62 13.42
CA ALA A 147 3.28 -22.99 13.12
C ALA A 147 3.36 -21.91 12.02
N PHE A 148 4.55 -21.43 11.69
CA PHE A 148 4.79 -20.30 10.78
C PHE A 148 5.40 -20.73 9.43
N SER A 149 5.25 -21.98 9.00
CA SER A 149 5.83 -22.42 7.72
C SER A 149 5.35 -21.62 6.50
N ASN A 150 4.14 -21.04 6.57
CA ASN A 150 3.58 -20.13 5.56
C ASN A 150 4.33 -18.78 5.46
N PHE A 151 5.27 -18.51 6.38
CA PHE A 151 6.10 -17.32 6.41
C PHE A 151 7.57 -17.72 6.25
N PRO A 152 8.13 -17.76 5.02
CA PRO A 152 9.54 -17.99 4.78
C PRO A 152 10.39 -16.83 5.33
N MET A 153 10.72 -16.90 6.62
CA MET A 153 11.48 -15.87 7.31
C MET A 153 12.98 -16.01 7.07
N ASN A 154 13.62 -14.92 6.64
CA ASN A 154 15.06 -14.79 6.63
C ASN A 154 15.63 -14.97 8.05
N SER A 155 16.61 -15.85 8.21
CA SER A 155 17.27 -16.15 9.49
C SER A 155 17.91 -14.92 10.13
N SER A 156 18.52 -14.03 9.34
CA SER A 156 19.15 -12.78 9.82
C SER A 156 18.17 -11.83 10.52
N HIS A 157 16.87 -11.93 10.22
CA HIS A 157 15.85 -11.11 10.84
C HIS A 157 15.43 -11.62 12.22
N LYS A 158 15.74 -12.88 12.57
CA LYS A 158 15.21 -13.62 13.73
C LYS A 158 15.96 -13.31 15.02
N THR A 159 15.99 -12.05 15.41
CA THR A 159 16.57 -11.64 16.69
C THR A 159 15.48 -11.16 17.65
N SER A 160 15.67 -11.36 18.95
CA SER A 160 14.75 -10.83 19.98
C SER A 160 14.59 -9.31 19.84
N ARG A 161 15.69 -8.59 19.58
CA ARG A 161 15.68 -7.15 19.31
C ARG A 161 14.77 -6.78 18.14
N ASN A 162 14.86 -7.49 17.01
CA ASN A 162 14.00 -7.24 15.86
C ASN A 162 12.54 -7.55 16.18
N ALA A 163 12.26 -8.66 16.88
CA ALA A 163 10.89 -9.03 17.25
C ALA A 163 10.24 -7.95 18.12
N THR A 164 10.92 -7.48 19.16
CA THR A 164 10.44 -6.40 20.04
C THR A 164 10.23 -5.09 19.27
N ALA A 165 11.19 -4.70 18.44
CA ALA A 165 11.09 -3.45 17.71
C ALA A 165 10.00 -3.47 16.60
N VAL A 166 9.80 -4.62 15.94
CA VAL A 166 8.70 -4.81 14.99
C VAL A 166 7.36 -4.81 15.72
N LEU A 167 7.26 -5.44 16.90
CA LEU A 167 6.04 -5.42 17.71
C LEU A 167 5.71 -4.00 18.17
N LYS A 168 6.71 -3.25 18.66
CA LYS A 168 6.55 -1.83 19.03
C LYS A 168 6.08 -0.99 17.84
N ARG A 169 6.70 -1.15 16.66
CA ARG A 169 6.29 -0.46 15.43
C ARG A 169 4.83 -0.79 15.07
N TRP A 170 4.44 -2.04 15.19
CA TRP A 170 3.07 -2.49 14.93
C TRP A 170 2.09 -1.88 15.93
N PHE A 171 2.39 -1.93 17.23
CA PHE A 171 1.58 -1.33 18.30
C PHE A 171 1.38 0.18 18.10
N GLU A 172 2.46 0.95 17.90
CA GLU A 172 2.36 2.40 17.73
C GLU A 172 1.57 2.78 16.46
N GLY A 173 1.73 2.01 15.38
CA GLY A 173 0.91 2.15 14.18
C GLY A 173 -0.57 1.94 14.47
N LYS A 174 -0.92 0.85 15.16
CA LYS A 174 -2.31 0.53 15.53
C LYS A 174 -2.92 1.53 16.49
N ARG A 175 -2.20 1.89 17.53
CA ARG A 175 -2.58 2.94 18.49
C ARG A 175 -2.89 4.26 17.80
N ASN A 176 -2.03 4.70 16.88
CA ASN A 176 -2.27 5.93 16.13
C ASN A 176 -3.47 5.81 15.18
N ASP A 177 -3.66 4.66 14.53
CA ASP A 177 -4.82 4.43 13.67
C ASP A 177 -6.15 4.43 14.46
N ILE A 178 -6.17 3.86 15.68
CA ILE A 178 -7.32 3.91 16.60
C ILE A 178 -7.59 5.36 17.00
N ARG A 179 -6.56 6.12 17.41
CA ARG A 179 -6.69 7.56 17.78
C ARG A 179 -7.22 8.41 16.63
N GLN A 180 -6.90 8.05 15.39
CA GLN A 180 -7.36 8.73 14.17
C GLN A 180 -8.69 8.19 13.65
N ASN A 181 -9.36 7.29 14.38
CA ASN A 181 -10.60 6.64 13.99
C ASN A 181 -10.56 6.02 12.58
N LYS A 182 -9.41 5.45 12.18
CA LYS A 182 -9.22 4.86 10.84
C LYS A 182 -9.95 3.53 10.64
N TYR A 183 -10.47 2.95 11.72
CA TYR A 183 -11.18 1.68 11.72
C TYR A 183 -12.71 1.86 11.83
N SER A 184 -13.23 3.09 11.77
CA SER A 184 -14.67 3.29 11.60
C SER A 184 -15.14 2.67 10.28
N VAL A 185 -16.42 2.25 10.24
CA VAL A 185 -17.04 1.67 9.05
C VAL A 185 -16.82 2.55 7.81
N ASP A 186 -16.97 3.86 7.97
CA ASP A 186 -16.79 4.83 6.87
C ASP A 186 -15.32 4.98 6.46
N SER A 187 -14.39 5.03 7.41
CA SER A 187 -12.95 5.11 7.13
C SER A 187 -12.46 3.87 6.37
N VAL A 188 -12.93 2.68 6.78
CA VAL A 188 -12.59 1.41 6.13
C VAL A 188 -13.18 1.38 4.71
N LYS A 189 -14.46 1.75 4.53
CA LYS A 189 -15.10 1.85 3.21
C LYS A 189 -14.37 2.84 2.30
N LYS A 190 -14.05 4.04 2.80
CA LYS A 190 -13.32 5.08 2.06
C LYS A 190 -11.95 4.58 1.61
N LYS A 191 -11.20 3.92 2.50
CA LYS A 191 -9.90 3.34 2.16
C LYS A 191 -10.03 2.22 1.13
N ALA A 192 -11.02 1.34 1.27
CA ALA A 192 -11.28 0.28 0.30
C ALA A 192 -11.60 0.84 -1.09
N MET A 193 -12.45 1.88 -1.16
CA MET A 193 -12.76 2.60 -2.40
C MET A 193 -11.49 3.24 -3.00
N GLN A 194 -10.67 3.91 -2.20
CA GLN A 194 -9.41 4.50 -2.66
C GLN A 194 -8.43 3.45 -3.21
N VAL A 195 -8.28 2.31 -2.53
CA VAL A 195 -7.42 1.21 -2.99
C VAL A 195 -7.95 0.61 -4.28
N LYS A 196 -9.26 0.36 -4.38
CA LYS A 196 -9.91 -0.14 -5.61
C LYS A 196 -9.67 0.84 -6.76
N LYS A 197 -9.90 2.13 -6.53
CA LYS A 197 -9.66 3.20 -7.50
C LYS A 197 -8.20 3.25 -7.95
N SER A 198 -7.25 3.22 -7.03
CA SER A 198 -5.81 3.25 -7.32
C SER A 198 -5.34 2.02 -8.13
N LYS A 199 -5.80 0.82 -7.76
CA LYS A 199 -5.50 -0.41 -8.52
C LYS A 199 -6.06 -0.35 -9.93
N TRP A 200 -7.30 0.08 -10.07
CA TRP A 200 -7.97 0.23 -11.36
C TRP A 200 -7.24 1.25 -12.24
N ARG A 201 -6.90 2.44 -11.71
CA ARG A 201 -6.10 3.45 -12.43
C ARG A 201 -4.79 2.87 -12.92
N LYS A 202 -4.02 2.22 -12.03
CA LYS A 202 -2.74 1.61 -12.40
C LYS A 202 -2.90 0.59 -13.53
N GLN A 203 -3.90 -0.29 -13.44
CA GLN A 203 -4.17 -1.28 -14.48
C GLN A 203 -4.52 -0.63 -15.82
N LYS A 204 -5.37 0.40 -15.81
CA LYS A 204 -5.80 1.10 -17.02
C LYS A 204 -4.71 1.95 -17.66
N PHE A 205 -3.88 2.60 -16.85
CA PHE A 205 -2.75 3.38 -17.34
C PHE A 205 -1.69 2.49 -18.00
N ILE A 206 -1.41 1.31 -17.44
CA ILE A 206 -0.54 0.31 -18.07
C ILE A 206 -1.13 -0.17 -19.39
N GLN A 207 -2.43 -0.47 -19.42
CA GLN A 207 -3.10 -0.89 -20.66
C GLN A 207 -3.03 0.19 -21.74
N LEU A 208 -3.27 1.46 -21.39
CA LEU A 208 -3.16 2.59 -22.30
C LEU A 208 -1.74 2.77 -22.85
N SER A 209 -0.76 2.75 -21.95
CA SER A 209 0.65 2.87 -22.28
C SER A 209 1.06 1.82 -23.31
N HIS A 210 0.67 0.55 -23.07
CA HIS A 210 0.96 -0.54 -23.99
C HIS A 210 0.30 -0.34 -25.35
N ASN A 211 -1.02 -0.11 -25.40
CA ASN A 211 -1.75 0.09 -26.65
C ASN A 211 -1.18 1.24 -27.48
N ARG A 212 -0.88 2.38 -26.83
CA ARG A 212 -0.36 3.55 -27.54
C ARG A 212 1.05 3.30 -28.09
N THR A 213 1.91 2.68 -27.29
CA THR A 213 3.27 2.31 -27.71
C THR A 213 3.25 1.31 -28.87
N GLU A 214 2.32 0.35 -28.84
CA GLU A 214 2.12 -0.62 -29.93
C GLU A 214 1.72 0.07 -31.24
N VAL A 215 0.74 0.98 -31.20
CA VAL A 215 0.35 1.76 -32.40
C VAL A 215 1.52 2.57 -32.94
N LEU A 216 2.26 3.27 -32.09
CA LEU A 216 3.42 4.05 -32.55
C LEU A 216 4.53 3.16 -33.14
N THR A 217 4.66 1.93 -32.64
CA THR A 217 5.56 0.91 -33.20
C THR A 217 5.08 0.44 -34.57
N LEU A 218 3.78 0.18 -34.73
CA LEU A 218 3.18 -0.22 -36.00
C LEU A 218 3.35 0.83 -37.09
N LEU A 219 3.32 2.12 -36.72
CA LEU A 219 3.55 3.24 -37.64
C LEU A 219 5.03 3.43 -38.01
N GLY A 220 5.94 2.63 -37.47
CA GLY A 220 7.36 2.66 -37.84
C GLY A 220 8.11 3.91 -37.40
N LEU A 221 7.61 4.66 -36.41
CA LEU A 221 8.25 5.88 -35.91
C LEU A 221 9.66 5.62 -35.34
N PRO A 222 10.54 6.61 -35.22
CA PRO A 222 11.81 6.47 -34.50
C PRO A 222 11.62 6.08 -33.02
N ASP A 223 12.62 5.43 -32.41
CA ASP A 223 12.53 4.94 -31.02
C ASP A 223 12.16 6.04 -30.01
N GLU A 224 12.73 7.24 -30.18
CA GLU A 224 12.43 8.40 -29.32
C GLU A 224 10.96 8.82 -29.35
N GLN A 225 10.26 8.55 -30.45
CA GLN A 225 8.83 8.84 -30.62
C GLN A 225 7.96 7.64 -30.22
N ARG A 226 8.44 6.40 -30.37
CA ARG A 226 7.72 5.19 -29.91
C ARG A 226 7.50 5.20 -28.40
N ASP A 227 8.48 5.71 -27.65
CA ASP A 227 8.48 5.66 -26.19
C ASP A 227 7.67 6.77 -25.50
N LEU A 228 6.99 7.65 -26.25
CA LEU A 228 6.22 8.79 -25.71
C LEU A 228 5.19 8.38 -24.64
N PHE A 229 4.60 7.20 -24.78
CA PHE A 229 3.60 6.66 -23.87
C PHE A 229 4.10 5.45 -23.08
N SER A 230 5.41 5.17 -23.07
CA SER A 230 5.99 4.01 -22.38
C SER A 230 5.84 4.06 -20.86
N GLU A 231 5.82 5.26 -20.27
CA GLU A 231 5.54 5.47 -18.84
C GLU A 231 4.02 5.58 -18.60
N PRO A 232 3.39 4.66 -17.83
CA PRO A 232 1.96 4.68 -17.55
C PRO A 232 1.42 6.01 -17.00
N THR A 233 2.21 6.80 -16.26
CA THR A 233 1.73 8.10 -15.77
C THR A 233 1.42 9.10 -16.90
N CYS A 234 2.01 8.94 -18.09
CA CYS A 234 1.66 9.70 -19.30
C CYS A 234 0.24 9.45 -19.78
N CYS A 235 -0.41 8.39 -19.30
CA CYS A 235 -1.72 7.94 -19.73
C CYS A 235 -2.81 8.19 -18.67
N SER A 236 -2.56 9.03 -17.66
CA SER A 236 -3.56 9.39 -16.64
C SER A 236 -4.65 10.30 -17.23
N ASP A 237 -5.59 9.76 -18.01
CA ASP A 237 -6.62 10.58 -18.67
C ASP A 237 -8.04 10.06 -18.47
N THR A 238 -8.26 9.11 -17.56
CA THR A 238 -9.56 8.45 -17.40
C THR A 238 -9.96 8.31 -15.94
N GLU A 239 -11.15 8.79 -15.62
CA GLU A 239 -11.78 8.59 -14.31
C GLU A 239 -13.12 7.89 -14.45
N GLN A 240 -13.46 7.09 -13.43
CA GLN A 240 -14.79 6.53 -13.26
C GLN A 240 -15.54 7.32 -12.19
N THR A 241 -16.74 7.80 -12.51
CA THR A 241 -17.63 8.44 -11.53
C THR A 241 -18.29 7.42 -10.61
N PRO A 242 -18.87 7.84 -9.46
CA PRO A 242 -19.66 6.96 -8.61
C PRO A 242 -20.79 6.22 -9.36
N ASP A 243 -21.34 6.85 -10.40
CA ASP A 243 -22.40 6.30 -11.26
C ASP A 243 -21.88 5.32 -12.32
N ALA A 244 -20.62 4.89 -12.18
CA ALA A 244 -19.92 3.96 -13.08
C ALA A 244 -19.64 4.47 -14.51
N ASN A 245 -19.93 5.74 -14.81
CA ASN A 245 -19.60 6.36 -16.09
C ASN A 245 -18.11 6.69 -16.19
N PHE A 246 -17.58 6.72 -17.41
CA PHE A 246 -16.18 7.02 -17.68
C PHE A 246 -16.05 8.39 -18.32
N HIS A 247 -15.13 9.20 -17.80
CA HIS A 247 -14.87 10.53 -18.34
C HIS A 247 -13.39 10.72 -18.58
N ARG A 248 -13.09 11.46 -19.63
CA ARG A 248 -11.72 11.88 -19.90
C ARG A 248 -11.35 13.04 -19.00
N VAL A 249 -10.23 12.93 -18.29
CA VAL A 249 -9.76 13.96 -17.37
C VAL A 249 -8.62 14.74 -17.97
N GLN A 250 -8.69 16.06 -17.83
CA GLN A 250 -7.65 16.95 -18.31
C GLN A 250 -6.45 16.91 -17.34
N CYS A 251 -5.27 16.64 -17.89
CA CYS A 251 -3.99 16.74 -17.20
C CYS A 251 -3.46 18.16 -17.34
N PRO A 252 -3.41 18.99 -16.28
CA PRO A 252 -2.99 20.38 -16.41
C PRO A 252 -1.54 20.55 -16.87
N TRP A 253 -0.70 19.53 -16.66
CA TRP A 253 0.69 19.54 -17.10
C TRP A 253 0.87 19.19 -18.57
N ARG A 254 -0.13 18.57 -19.22
CA ARG A 254 -0.02 18.00 -20.56
C ARG A 254 -0.37 19.04 -21.62
N SER A 255 0.45 19.16 -22.66
CA SER A 255 0.14 20.06 -23.78
C SER A 255 -1.13 19.61 -24.52
N THR A 256 -1.77 20.56 -25.21
CA THR A 256 -2.95 20.30 -26.05
C THR A 256 -2.62 19.34 -27.19
N LEU A 257 -1.49 19.54 -27.87
CA LEU A 257 -0.98 18.66 -28.93
C LEU A 257 -0.76 17.23 -28.43
N PHE A 258 -0.11 17.07 -27.28
CA PHE A 258 0.14 15.73 -26.74
C PHE A 258 -1.14 15.03 -26.27
N THR A 259 -2.12 15.80 -25.79
CA THR A 259 -3.47 15.29 -25.47
C THR A 259 -4.21 14.81 -26.72
N GLU A 260 -4.08 15.56 -27.83
CA GLU A 260 -4.68 15.21 -29.12
C GLU A 260 -4.00 13.99 -29.75
N LEU A 261 -2.67 13.89 -29.68
CA LEU A 261 -1.96 12.68 -30.13
C LEU A 261 -2.47 11.44 -29.41
N GLY A 262 -2.58 11.48 -28.08
CA GLY A 262 -3.14 10.36 -27.31
C GLY A 262 -4.59 10.02 -27.72
N TYR A 263 -5.38 11.02 -28.10
CA TYR A 263 -6.76 10.82 -28.57
C TYR A 263 -6.82 10.10 -29.92
N GLN A 264 -6.02 10.55 -30.89
CA GLN A 264 -6.01 9.97 -32.22
C GLN A 264 -5.48 8.54 -32.20
N ILE A 265 -4.46 8.26 -31.39
CA ILE A 265 -3.95 6.90 -31.19
C ILE A 265 -5.02 5.99 -30.58
N ASP A 266 -5.74 6.46 -29.55
CA ASP A 266 -6.82 5.67 -28.94
C ASP A 266 -7.92 5.35 -29.97
N LYS A 267 -8.31 6.33 -30.79
CA LYS A 267 -9.31 6.16 -31.86
C LYS A 267 -8.84 5.17 -32.92
N PHE A 268 -7.58 5.27 -33.36
CA PHE A 268 -6.98 4.35 -34.33
C PHE A 268 -6.91 2.93 -33.78
N SER A 269 -6.44 2.75 -32.54
CA SER A 269 -6.38 1.45 -31.87
C SER A 269 -7.74 0.76 -31.83
N GLU A 270 -8.80 1.52 -31.57
CA GLU A 270 -10.17 0.99 -31.50
C GLU A 270 -10.73 0.61 -32.87
N LYS A 271 -10.48 1.44 -33.89
CA LYS A 271 -10.82 1.12 -35.28
C LYS A 271 -10.14 -0.18 -35.74
N ASN A 272 -8.82 -0.27 -35.58
CA ASN A 272 -8.03 -1.45 -35.95
C ASN A 272 -8.53 -2.70 -35.21
N LYS A 273 -8.83 -2.59 -33.91
CA LYS A 273 -9.36 -3.71 -33.12
C LYS A 273 -10.75 -4.15 -33.58
N ALA A 274 -11.63 -3.21 -33.93
CA ALA A 274 -12.96 -3.52 -34.49
C ALA A 274 -12.84 -4.24 -35.85
N GLU A 275 -11.90 -3.81 -36.70
CA GLU A 275 -11.63 -4.44 -37.99
C GLU A 275 -11.09 -5.86 -37.84
N GLN A 276 -10.12 -6.08 -36.94
CA GLN A 276 -9.53 -7.40 -36.69
C GLN A 276 -10.53 -8.41 -36.09
N LEU A 277 -11.38 -7.95 -35.17
CA LEU A 277 -12.32 -8.83 -34.46
C LEU A 277 -13.68 -8.96 -35.15
N GLY A 278 -14.02 -8.04 -36.06
CA GLY A 278 -15.28 -8.01 -36.79
C GLY A 278 -16.49 -8.13 -35.86
N LYS A 279 -17.40 -9.07 -36.15
CA LYS A 279 -18.61 -9.30 -35.33
C LYS A 279 -18.31 -9.64 -33.86
N LYS A 280 -17.15 -10.24 -33.55
CA LYS A 280 -16.75 -10.59 -32.18
C LYS A 280 -16.40 -9.36 -31.34
N TYR A 281 -16.14 -8.21 -31.97
CA TYR A 281 -15.91 -6.96 -31.27
C TYR A 281 -17.16 -6.53 -30.48
N TYR A 282 -18.33 -6.64 -31.11
CA TYR A 282 -19.61 -6.17 -30.56
C TYR A 282 -20.32 -7.19 -29.65
N THR A 283 -19.80 -8.43 -29.55
CA THR A 283 -20.34 -9.44 -28.62
C THR A 283 -19.89 -9.25 -27.18
N HIS A 284 -18.83 -8.45 -26.96
CA HIS A 284 -18.40 -8.04 -25.64
C HIS A 284 -18.83 -6.58 -25.39
N SER A 285 -19.07 -6.24 -24.12
CA SER A 285 -19.51 -4.90 -23.68
C SER A 285 -18.77 -3.77 -24.39
N THR A 286 -19.49 -2.69 -24.71
CA THR A 286 -18.95 -1.49 -25.34
C THR A 286 -17.61 -1.13 -24.73
N SER A 287 -16.63 -0.95 -25.62
CA SER A 287 -15.30 -0.52 -25.26
C SER A 287 -15.35 0.68 -24.31
N ILE A 288 -14.56 0.61 -23.22
CA ILE A 288 -14.39 1.74 -22.30
C ILE A 288 -13.94 3.02 -23.03
N TRP A 289 -13.31 2.88 -24.19
CA TRP A 289 -12.77 3.95 -25.00
C TRP A 289 -13.91 4.71 -25.71
N SER A 290 -14.93 4.00 -26.18
CA SER A 290 -16.16 4.58 -26.73
C SER A 290 -17.09 5.18 -25.65
N LEU A 291 -16.94 4.74 -24.40
CA LEU A 291 -17.76 5.21 -23.26
C LEU A 291 -17.22 6.49 -22.59
N ARG A 292 -16.08 7.03 -23.04
CA ARG A 292 -15.49 8.25 -22.46
C ARG A 292 -16.20 9.49 -22.96
N GLU A 293 -16.88 10.17 -22.06
CA GLU A 293 -17.35 11.52 -22.33
C GLU A 293 -16.21 12.53 -22.12
N ARG A 294 -16.18 13.59 -22.94
CA ARG A 294 -15.31 14.74 -22.68
C ARG A 294 -15.81 15.42 -21.41
N SER A 295 -14.88 15.75 -20.52
CA SER A 295 -15.17 16.44 -19.26
C SER A 295 -14.18 17.58 -19.07
N ASP A 296 -14.67 18.66 -18.47
CA ASP A 296 -13.85 19.79 -18.02
C ASP A 296 -13.22 19.55 -16.64
N PHE A 297 -13.37 18.33 -16.10
CA PHE A 297 -12.74 17.96 -14.85
C PHE A 297 -11.21 17.95 -15.00
N GLN A 298 -10.56 18.81 -14.23
CA GLN A 298 -9.11 18.88 -14.13
C GLN A 298 -8.62 18.01 -12.97
N GLU A 299 -7.65 17.13 -13.24
CA GLU A 299 -6.97 16.42 -12.15
C GLU A 299 -6.09 17.40 -11.38
N LYS A 300 -5.96 17.19 -10.06
CA LYS A 300 -4.85 17.79 -9.33
C LYS A 300 -3.55 17.33 -9.97
N ILE A 301 -2.59 18.24 -10.13
CA ILE A 301 -1.27 17.90 -10.65
C ILE A 301 -0.62 16.92 -9.68
N VAL A 302 -0.58 15.64 -10.06
CA VAL A 302 0.03 14.56 -9.29
C VAL A 302 0.78 13.67 -10.29
N ASN A 303 2.05 13.40 -10.02
CA ASN A 303 2.92 12.53 -10.83
C ASN A 303 3.06 12.97 -12.30
N VAL A 304 3.80 14.07 -12.52
CA VAL A 304 4.18 14.52 -13.87
C VAL A 304 5.30 13.61 -14.39
N PRO A 305 5.17 13.01 -15.59
CA PRO A 305 6.23 12.21 -16.18
C PRO A 305 7.50 13.01 -16.42
N LEU A 306 8.65 12.36 -16.27
CA LEU A 306 9.97 12.92 -16.55
C LEU A 306 10.43 12.50 -17.96
N GLU A 307 11.43 13.19 -18.50
CA GLU A 307 12.12 12.80 -19.75
C GLU A 307 11.21 12.77 -20.99
N LEU A 308 10.10 13.51 -20.98
CA LEU A 308 9.32 13.76 -22.19
C LEU A 308 9.93 14.92 -23.01
N PRO A 309 9.67 14.97 -24.32
CA PRO A 309 9.93 16.16 -25.11
C PRO A 309 9.31 17.41 -24.51
N ARG A 310 10.00 18.54 -24.60
CA ARG A 310 9.56 19.82 -24.01
C ARG A 310 8.13 20.20 -24.44
N ASN A 311 7.76 19.96 -25.69
CA ASN A 311 6.44 20.27 -26.23
C ASN A 311 5.32 19.28 -25.83
N CYS A 312 5.62 18.24 -25.04
CA CYS A 312 4.61 17.43 -24.35
C CYS A 312 4.04 18.12 -23.09
N TYR A 313 4.75 19.11 -22.56
CA TYR A 313 4.35 19.86 -21.37
C TYR A 313 3.56 21.12 -21.74
N HIS A 314 2.53 21.44 -20.96
CA HIS A 314 1.72 22.64 -21.17
C HIS A 314 2.56 23.89 -20.84
N PRO A 315 2.56 24.94 -21.69
CA PRO A 315 3.34 26.14 -21.45
C PRO A 315 3.04 26.82 -20.10
N THR A 316 1.75 26.93 -19.74
CA THR A 316 1.32 27.47 -18.44
C THR A 316 1.80 26.63 -17.26
N PHE A 317 1.91 25.31 -17.43
CA PHE A 317 2.46 24.44 -16.39
C PHE A 317 3.95 24.72 -16.19
N LEU A 318 4.73 24.73 -17.28
CA LEU A 318 6.17 25.05 -17.22
C LEU A 318 6.42 26.44 -16.62
N ALA A 319 5.62 27.44 -16.98
CA ALA A 319 5.73 28.80 -16.45
C ALA A 319 5.42 28.91 -14.95
N SER A 320 4.73 27.93 -14.36
CA SER A 320 4.44 27.92 -12.92
C SER A 320 5.53 27.24 -12.09
N LEU A 321 6.53 26.63 -12.73
CA LEU A 321 7.65 25.96 -12.07
C LEU A 321 8.84 26.91 -11.88
N ASN A 322 9.63 26.65 -10.83
CA ASN A 322 10.95 27.28 -10.67
C ASN A 322 12.01 26.52 -11.49
N GLU A 323 13.21 27.11 -11.61
CA GLU A 323 14.32 26.53 -12.37
C GLU A 323 14.73 25.13 -11.89
N THR A 324 14.69 24.88 -10.57
CA THR A 324 15.04 23.56 -10.01
C THR A 324 14.04 22.51 -10.44
N ASP A 325 12.75 22.83 -10.40
CA ASP A 325 11.67 21.92 -10.81
C ASP A 325 11.70 21.68 -12.33
N ILE A 326 11.98 22.71 -13.13
CA ILE A 326 12.17 22.59 -14.59
C ILE A 326 13.34 21.64 -14.89
N ASN A 327 14.48 21.81 -14.22
CA ASN A 327 15.65 20.94 -14.39
C ASN A 327 15.37 19.49 -13.94
N ALA A 328 14.54 19.30 -12.91
CA ALA A 328 14.15 17.98 -12.42
C ALA A 328 13.32 17.18 -13.45
N LEU A 329 12.60 17.84 -14.35
CA LEU A 329 11.85 17.19 -15.43
C LEU A 329 12.75 16.46 -16.43
N ARG A 330 14.03 16.89 -16.58
CA ARG A 330 15.00 16.30 -17.52
C ARG A 330 14.42 16.20 -18.94
N MET A 331 13.78 17.28 -19.39
CA MET A 331 13.06 17.33 -20.67
C MET A 331 14.00 17.03 -21.85
N LYS A 332 13.48 16.34 -22.85
CA LYS A 332 14.16 16.08 -24.13
C LYS A 332 13.86 17.21 -25.13
N GLU A 333 14.61 17.20 -26.23
CA GLU A 333 14.35 18.08 -27.37
C GLU A 333 12.93 17.91 -27.91
N GLU A 334 12.41 18.98 -28.51
CA GLU A 334 11.07 18.98 -29.08
C GLU A 334 11.00 18.08 -30.31
N ILE A 335 9.85 17.42 -30.49
CA ILE A 335 9.56 16.55 -31.62
C ILE A 335 8.37 17.07 -32.43
N ASP A 336 8.23 16.66 -33.68
CA ASP A 336 7.08 17.04 -34.51
C ASP A 336 5.83 16.20 -34.17
N ILE A 337 5.12 16.57 -33.10
CA ILE A 337 3.90 15.90 -32.65
C ILE A 337 2.79 15.99 -33.73
N GLU A 338 2.73 17.08 -34.48
CA GLU A 338 1.71 17.30 -35.51
C GLU A 338 1.89 16.34 -36.70
N ALA A 339 3.13 16.11 -37.13
CA ALA A 339 3.43 15.10 -38.14
C ALA A 339 2.99 13.70 -37.69
N ILE A 340 3.23 13.34 -36.42
CA ILE A 340 2.81 12.05 -35.87
C ILE A 340 1.27 11.96 -35.86
N ILE A 341 0.58 13.00 -35.40
CA ILE A 341 -0.90 13.05 -35.40
C ILE A 341 -1.44 12.83 -36.82
N LYS A 342 -0.84 13.51 -37.81
CA LYS A 342 -1.24 13.38 -39.22
C LYS A 342 -1.06 11.94 -39.70
N GLN A 343 0.06 11.30 -39.39
CA GLN A 343 0.33 9.91 -39.77
C GLN A 343 -0.67 8.93 -39.13
N VAL A 344 -0.99 9.10 -37.85
CA VAL A 344 -2.01 8.29 -37.15
C VAL A 344 -3.40 8.48 -37.76
N SER A 345 -3.70 9.68 -38.26
CA SER A 345 -5.02 10.02 -38.81
C SER A 345 -5.24 9.57 -40.26
N THR A 346 -4.16 9.29 -41.00
CA THR A 346 -4.20 8.88 -42.41
C THR A 346 -4.36 7.38 -42.62
N GLU A 347 -4.15 6.57 -41.58
CA GLU A 347 -4.36 5.11 -41.54
C GLU A 347 -5.77 4.78 -40.99
#